data_AF-A0A9P0Z0I0-F1
#
_entry.id   AF-A0A9P0Z0I0-F1
#
_cell.length_a   1.000
_cell.length_b   1.000
_cell.length_c   1.000
_cell.angle_alpha   90.00
_cell.angle_beta   90.00
_cell.angle_gamma   90.00
#
_symmetry.space_group_name_H-M   'P 1'
#
loop_
_entity.id
_entity.type
_entity.pdbx_description
1 polymer ?
#
loop_
_entity_poly.entity_id
_entity_poly.type
_entity_poly.pdbx_seq_one_letter_code
_entity_poly.pdbx_strand_id
1 'polypeptide(L)'
;MKQKFLKYYSHIPHIYGIAFVLDPRYKLPYLANCIDYYYASFFPTQEFDDNPIDPKQEFNEVSNLFHQLYNEFHAQYGNAPPPMQRTSSSSKGKSLLKSAFGSLLKKSRATPATEQSSGNELSLYLTLNVDYEVGDDFDVLKWWKENERTFPILSKMAKQVLAMPISTVAVEQEFSAAGNVLTRGGHNGSI
;
A
#
# COMPACT_ATOMS: atom_id res chain seq x y z
N MET A 1 27.86 -5.44 -12.72
CA MET A 1 26.62 -4.65 -12.51
C MET A 1 25.43 -5.56 -12.18
N LYS A 2 25.15 -6.59 -13.00
CA LYS A 2 24.07 -7.58 -12.75
C LYS A 2 24.09 -8.26 -11.38
N GLN A 3 25.24 -8.73 -10.90
CA GLN A 3 25.35 -9.37 -9.57
C GLN A 3 25.02 -8.42 -8.40
N LYS A 4 25.47 -7.16 -8.46
CA LYS A 4 25.14 -6.15 -7.44
C LYS A 4 23.65 -5.82 -7.45
N PHE A 5 23.05 -5.74 -8.64
CA PHE A 5 21.61 -5.58 -8.80
C PHE A 5 20.85 -6.75 -8.18
N LEU A 6 21.16 -7.99 -8.56
CA LEU A 6 20.49 -9.18 -8.04
C LEU A 6 20.62 -9.29 -6.51
N LYS A 7 21.78 -8.95 -5.94
CA LYS A 7 21.98 -8.90 -4.49
C LYS A 7 21.16 -7.81 -3.79
N TYR A 8 20.97 -6.66 -4.43
CA TYR A 8 20.19 -5.57 -3.85
C TYR A 8 18.68 -5.86 -3.91
N TYR A 9 18.24 -6.51 -4.98
CA TYR A 9 16.83 -6.82 -5.25
C TYR A 9 16.44 -8.24 -4.82
N SER A 10 17.31 -9.00 -4.14
CA SER A 10 16.95 -10.29 -3.56
C SER A 10 15.99 -10.11 -2.40
N HIS A 11 16.16 -9.07 -1.58
CA HIS A 11 15.24 -8.69 -0.52
C HIS A 11 14.42 -7.47 -0.94
N ILE A 12 13.18 -7.71 -1.40
CA ILE A 12 12.26 -6.62 -1.73
C ILE A 12 11.77 -6.00 -0.41
N PRO A 13 11.87 -4.67 -0.23
CA PRO A 13 11.23 -4.00 0.90
C PRO A 13 9.72 -4.31 0.97
N HIS A 14 9.26 -4.87 2.08
CA HIS A 14 7.87 -5.31 2.26
C HIS A 14 6.84 -4.19 2.02
N ILE A 15 7.25 -2.93 2.19
CA ILE A 15 6.41 -1.75 1.91
C ILE A 15 5.89 -1.74 0.46
N TYR A 16 6.64 -2.29 -0.50
CA TYR A 16 6.18 -2.42 -1.88
C TYR A 16 5.05 -3.44 -2.01
N GLY A 17 5.14 -4.56 -1.27
CA GLY A 17 4.05 -5.52 -1.17
C GLY A 17 2.80 -4.92 -0.51
N ILE A 18 2.98 -4.13 0.55
CA ILE A 18 1.88 -3.42 1.21
C ILE A 18 1.23 -2.41 0.25
N ALA A 19 2.02 -1.62 -0.47
CA ALA A 19 1.53 -0.68 -1.48
C ALA A 19 0.76 -1.40 -2.60
N PHE A 20 1.23 -2.57 -3.03
CA PHE A 20 0.55 -3.41 -4.01
C PHE A 20 -0.82 -3.90 -3.52
N VAL A 21 -0.91 -4.34 -2.27
CA VAL A 21 -2.18 -4.75 -1.65
C VAL A 21 -3.15 -3.58 -1.48
N LEU A 22 -2.61 -2.37 -1.26
CA LEU A 22 -3.37 -1.12 -1.21
C LEU A 22 -3.83 -0.62 -2.59
N ASP A 23 -3.35 -1.21 -3.70
CA ASP A 23 -3.97 -0.99 -5.00
C ASP A 23 -5.27 -1.82 -5.06
N PRO A 24 -6.44 -1.18 -5.21
CA PRO A 24 -7.73 -1.88 -5.25
C PRO A 24 -7.85 -2.91 -6.38
N ARG A 25 -6.97 -2.85 -7.38
CA ARG A 25 -6.91 -3.75 -8.54
C ARG A 25 -6.14 -5.04 -8.28
N TYR A 26 -5.14 -5.01 -7.39
CA TYR A 26 -4.09 -6.02 -7.31
C TYR A 26 -3.89 -6.60 -5.91
N LYS A 27 -4.96 -6.79 -5.15
CA LYS A 27 -4.98 -7.27 -3.76
C LYS A 27 -4.22 -8.60 -3.53
N LEU A 28 -4.23 -9.09 -2.29
CA LEU A 28 -3.52 -10.31 -1.84
C LEU A 28 -3.47 -11.48 -2.83
N PRO A 29 -4.56 -11.89 -3.52
CA PRO A 29 -4.47 -12.99 -4.50
C PRO A 29 -3.51 -12.73 -5.66
N TYR A 30 -3.42 -11.49 -6.12
CA TYR A 30 -2.48 -11.09 -7.18
C TYR A 30 -1.06 -10.96 -6.65
N LEU A 31 -0.90 -10.55 -5.38
CA LEU A 31 0.42 -10.43 -4.77
C LEU A 31 1.15 -11.77 -4.75
N ALA A 32 0.47 -12.86 -4.35
CA ALA A 32 1.05 -14.20 -4.35
C ALA A 32 1.60 -14.57 -5.73
N ASN A 33 0.78 -14.39 -6.78
CA ASN A 33 1.18 -14.66 -8.17
C ASN A 33 2.35 -13.78 -8.62
N CYS A 34 2.37 -12.50 -8.22
CA CYS A 34 3.44 -11.57 -8.56
C CYS A 34 4.77 -11.94 -7.88
N ILE A 35 4.73 -12.35 -6.61
CA ILE A 35 5.92 -12.80 -5.86
C ILE A 35 6.48 -14.08 -6.50
N ASP A 36 5.61 -15.06 -6.78
CA ASP A 36 6.01 -16.30 -7.45
C ASP A 36 6.67 -16.02 -8.81
N TYR A 37 6.03 -15.17 -9.62
CA TYR A 37 6.57 -14.79 -10.93
C TYR A 37 7.90 -14.02 -10.84
N TYR A 38 8.02 -13.11 -9.87
CA TYR A 38 9.22 -12.32 -9.65
C TYR A 38 10.43 -13.21 -9.34
N TYR A 39 10.31 -14.08 -8.34
CA TYR A 39 11.41 -14.97 -7.95
C TYR A 39 11.72 -15.99 -9.04
N ALA A 40 10.71 -16.56 -9.70
CA ALA A 40 10.93 -17.47 -10.83
C ALA A 40 11.65 -16.80 -12.01
N SER A 41 11.40 -15.51 -12.28
CA SER A 41 11.96 -14.79 -13.42
C SER A 41 13.38 -14.26 -13.16
N PHE A 42 13.62 -13.70 -11.97
CA PHE A 42 14.89 -13.04 -11.64
C PHE A 42 15.88 -13.95 -10.93
N PHE A 43 15.40 -15.00 -10.24
CA PHE A 43 16.19 -15.94 -9.46
C PHE A 43 15.86 -17.40 -9.81
N PRO A 44 15.95 -17.80 -11.10
CA PRO A 44 15.58 -19.15 -11.55
C PRO A 44 16.49 -20.25 -11.01
N THR A 45 17.66 -19.90 -10.48
CA THR A 45 18.67 -20.81 -9.92
C THR A 45 19.04 -20.32 -8.53
N GLN A 46 18.91 -21.18 -7.51
CA GLN A 46 19.26 -20.89 -6.10
C GLN A 46 20.77 -20.62 -5.87
N GLU A 47 21.57 -20.49 -6.91
CA GLU A 47 23.03 -20.33 -6.84
C GLU A 47 23.48 -18.93 -6.42
N PHE A 48 22.57 -17.96 -6.31
CA PHE A 48 22.90 -16.54 -6.11
C PHE A 48 22.70 -16.03 -4.68
N ASP A 49 22.14 -16.83 -3.77
CA ASP A 49 21.89 -16.44 -2.38
C ASP A 49 22.23 -17.59 -1.43
N ASP A 50 23.01 -17.29 -0.38
CA ASP A 50 23.34 -18.24 0.69
C ASP A 50 22.09 -18.61 1.52
N ASN A 51 21.02 -17.80 1.44
CA ASN A 51 19.74 -18.04 2.11
C ASN A 51 18.55 -17.70 1.17
N PRO A 52 18.19 -18.60 0.24
CA PRO A 52 17.13 -18.35 -0.73
C PRO A 52 15.79 -18.10 -0.03
N ILE A 53 15.13 -17.01 -0.39
CA ILE A 53 13.81 -16.64 0.13
C ILE A 53 12.76 -17.58 -0.47
N ASP A 54 11.92 -18.17 0.37
CA ASP A 54 10.72 -18.89 -0.08
C ASP A 54 9.64 -17.86 -0.48
N PRO A 55 9.17 -17.84 -1.74
CA PRO A 55 8.09 -16.96 -2.20
C PRO A 55 6.85 -16.99 -1.29
N LYS A 56 6.52 -18.16 -0.73
CA LYS A 56 5.39 -18.29 0.20
C LYS A 56 5.66 -17.63 1.54
N GLN A 57 6.89 -17.72 2.03
CA GLN A 57 7.30 -17.04 3.26
C GLN A 57 7.21 -15.53 3.06
N GLU A 58 7.76 -15.01 1.95
CA GLU A 58 7.69 -13.60 1.60
C GLU A 58 6.23 -13.09 1.54
N PHE A 59 5.35 -13.84 0.88
CA PHE A 59 3.93 -13.52 0.84
C PHE A 59 3.30 -13.46 2.24
N ASN A 60 3.59 -14.44 3.10
CA ASN A 60 3.05 -14.49 4.46
C ASN A 60 3.56 -13.32 5.31
N GLU A 61 4.83 -12.95 5.18
CA GLU A 61 5.40 -11.79 5.86
C GLU A 61 4.72 -10.49 5.45
N VAL A 62 4.58 -10.24 4.13
CA VAL A 62 3.87 -9.05 3.63
C VAL A 62 2.41 -9.03 4.10
N SER A 63 1.71 -10.16 4.03
CA SER A 63 0.32 -10.28 4.45
C SER A 63 0.18 -9.96 5.95
N ASN A 64 1.04 -10.56 6.79
CA ASN A 64 1.04 -10.32 8.23
C ASN A 64 1.34 -8.84 8.55
N LEU A 65 2.33 -8.24 7.89
CA LEU A 65 2.68 -6.83 8.07
C LEU A 65 1.54 -5.90 7.64
N PHE A 66 0.85 -6.21 6.54
CA PHE A 66 -0.32 -5.45 6.09
C PHE A 66 -1.43 -5.48 7.14
N HIS A 67 -1.75 -6.66 7.70
CA HIS A 67 -2.73 -6.80 8.77
C HIS A 67 -2.30 -6.07 10.06
N GLN A 68 -1.03 -6.16 10.45
CA GLN A 68 -0.49 -5.45 11.61
C GLN A 68 -0.58 -3.93 11.44
N LEU A 69 -0.19 -3.42 10.27
CA LEU A 69 -0.25 -2.00 9.96
C LEU A 69 -1.69 -1.48 10.00
N TYR A 70 -2.64 -2.24 9.43
CA TYR A 70 -4.05 -1.89 9.53
C TYR A 70 -4.53 -1.82 10.99
N ASN A 71 -4.17 -2.79 11.81
CA ASN A 71 -4.56 -2.80 13.24
C ASN A 71 -4.01 -1.59 13.99
N GLU A 72 -2.77 -1.20 13.70
CA GLU A 72 -2.14 0.00 14.26
C GLU A 72 -2.91 1.27 13.85
N PHE A 73 -3.22 1.44 12.56
CA PHE A 73 -4.03 2.56 12.07
C PHE A 73 -5.44 2.56 12.68
N HIS A 74 -6.04 1.38 12.84
CA HIS A 74 -7.35 1.24 13.46
C HIS A 74 -7.30 1.67 14.94
N ALA A 75 -6.26 1.27 15.68
CA ALA A 75 -6.07 1.69 17.07
C ALA A 75 -5.89 3.21 17.20
N GLN A 76 -5.12 3.82 16.28
CA GLN A 76 -4.86 5.27 16.29
C GLN A 76 -6.08 6.10 15.86
N TYR A 77 -6.83 5.66 14.85
CA TYR A 77 -7.83 6.50 14.19
C TYR A 77 -9.28 6.03 14.37
N GLY A 78 -9.51 4.78 14.78
CA GLY A 78 -10.85 4.20 14.95
C GLY A 78 -11.60 4.73 16.19
N ASN A 79 -10.87 5.21 17.20
CA ASN A 79 -11.45 5.78 18.42
C ASN A 79 -11.57 7.32 18.38
N ALA A 80 -11.16 7.96 17.29
CA ALA A 80 -11.19 9.42 17.18
C ALA A 80 -12.62 9.90 16.83
N PRO A 81 -13.11 11.00 17.46
CA PRO A 81 -14.40 11.57 17.09
C PRO A 81 -14.40 11.99 15.60
N PRO A 82 -15.52 11.79 14.87
CA PRO A 82 -15.56 12.01 13.44
C PRO A 82 -15.25 13.49 13.10
N PRO A 83 -14.31 13.77 12.18
CA PRO A 83 -14.07 15.12 11.73
C PRO A 83 -15.27 15.57 10.87
N MET A 84 -15.94 16.62 11.35
CA MET A 84 -17.00 17.30 10.63
C MET A 84 -16.39 18.02 9.42
N GLN A 85 -16.75 17.65 8.17
CA GLN A 85 -17.13 18.62 7.11
C GLN A 85 -17.37 18.08 5.67
N ARG A 86 -18.38 18.73 5.06
CA ARG A 86 -18.66 19.16 3.67
C ARG A 86 -18.61 18.14 2.52
N THR A 87 -19.81 17.85 2.02
CA THR A 87 -20.09 17.14 0.77
C THR A 87 -19.83 18.01 -0.46
N SER A 88 -18.97 17.55 -1.37
CA SER A 88 -19.00 17.95 -2.78
C SER A 88 -19.26 16.70 -3.63
N SER A 89 -20.41 16.69 -4.30
CA SER A 89 -20.88 15.59 -5.13
C SER A 89 -20.17 15.57 -6.50
N SER A 90 -19.43 14.51 -6.78
CA SER A 90 -19.17 14.06 -8.15
C SER A 90 -19.64 12.60 -8.26
N SER A 91 -20.52 12.34 -9.21
CA SER A 91 -21.21 11.07 -9.40
C SER A 91 -20.69 10.38 -10.64
N LYS A 92 -19.90 9.31 -10.48
CA LYS A 92 -19.73 8.26 -11.50
C LYS A 92 -19.28 6.89 -10.96
N GLY A 93 -18.71 6.77 -9.75
CA GLY A 93 -18.27 5.48 -9.18
C GLY A 93 -19.28 4.68 -8.32
N LYS A 94 -20.54 5.13 -8.18
CA LYS A 94 -21.46 4.62 -7.13
C LYS A 94 -22.17 3.29 -7.45
N SER A 95 -22.16 2.85 -8.71
CA SER A 95 -22.95 1.67 -9.15
C SER A 95 -22.35 0.35 -8.65
N LEU A 96 -21.02 0.19 -8.76
CA LEU A 96 -20.33 -1.06 -8.46
C LEU A 96 -20.27 -1.34 -6.95
N LEU A 97 -19.96 -0.32 -6.15
CA LEU A 97 -20.00 -0.41 -4.70
C LEU A 97 -21.39 -0.76 -4.17
N LYS A 98 -22.46 -0.25 -4.79
CA LYS A 98 -23.83 -0.56 -4.36
C LYS A 98 -24.17 -2.05 -4.55
N SER A 99 -23.62 -2.69 -5.59
CA SER A 99 -23.81 -4.13 -5.84
C SER A 99 -23.06 -4.98 -4.81
N ALA A 100 -21.79 -4.66 -4.54
CA ALA A 100 -20.99 -5.35 -3.53
C ALA A 100 -21.57 -5.17 -2.11
N PHE A 101 -21.97 -3.94 -1.77
CA PHE A 101 -22.59 -3.62 -0.48
C PHE A 101 -23.98 -4.27 -0.35
N GLY A 102 -24.75 -4.31 -1.44
CA GLY A 102 -26.05 -5.00 -1.48
C GLY A 102 -25.94 -6.50 -1.25
N SER A 103 -24.90 -7.14 -1.82
CA SER A 103 -24.64 -8.57 -1.60
C SER A 103 -24.19 -8.87 -0.17
N LEU A 104 -23.35 -8.00 0.41
CA LEU A 104 -22.86 -8.14 1.79
C LEU A 104 -23.97 -7.90 2.83
N LEU A 105 -24.80 -6.87 2.65
CA LEU A 105 -25.95 -6.59 3.52
C LEU A 105 -27.01 -7.70 3.47
N LYS A 106 -27.14 -8.39 2.33
CA LYS A 106 -28.03 -9.55 2.20
C LYS A 106 -27.50 -10.76 2.99
N LYS A 107 -26.19 -10.85 3.21
CA LYS A 107 -25.53 -11.90 4.01
C LYS A 107 -25.53 -11.58 5.52
N SER A 108 -25.54 -10.30 5.92
CA SER A 108 -25.50 -9.87 7.32
C SER A 108 -26.88 -9.65 7.98
N ARG A 109 -27.99 -9.71 7.22
CA ARG A 109 -29.35 -9.51 7.77
C ARG A 109 -29.85 -10.64 8.70
N ALA A 110 -28.99 -11.58 9.09
CA ALA A 110 -29.30 -12.63 10.05
C ALA A 110 -28.98 -12.28 11.52
N THR A 111 -28.43 -11.11 11.83
CA THR A 111 -28.16 -10.70 13.23
C THR A 111 -28.43 -9.21 13.48
N PRO A 112 -28.96 -8.84 14.66
CA PRO A 112 -29.21 -7.44 15.01
C PRO A 112 -27.91 -6.72 15.34
N ALA A 113 -27.91 -5.41 15.10
CA ALA A 113 -26.77 -4.51 15.14
C ALA A 113 -26.12 -4.39 16.53
N THR A 114 -24.83 -4.75 16.61
CA THR A 114 -23.94 -4.36 17.71
C THR A 114 -22.50 -4.20 17.17
N GLU A 115 -22.00 -2.96 17.18
CA GLU A 115 -20.61 -2.55 17.45
C GLU A 115 -19.44 -3.50 17.09
N GLN A 116 -19.09 -3.73 15.81
CA GLN A 116 -17.74 -4.21 15.44
C GLN A 116 -17.35 -3.75 14.02
N SER A 117 -16.82 -2.54 13.89
CA SER A 117 -16.38 -1.96 12.60
C SER A 117 -14.97 -2.38 12.17
N SER A 118 -14.17 -2.95 13.08
CA SER A 118 -12.73 -3.25 12.86
C SER A 118 -12.48 -4.35 11.84
N GLY A 119 -13.20 -5.47 11.92
CA GLY A 119 -13.10 -6.57 10.97
C GLY A 119 -13.92 -6.37 9.69
N ASN A 120 -14.93 -5.50 9.72
CA ASN A 120 -15.84 -5.30 8.59
C ASN A 120 -15.17 -4.53 7.44
N GLU A 121 -14.42 -3.46 7.73
CA GLU A 121 -13.77 -2.64 6.70
C GLU A 121 -12.68 -3.41 5.93
N LEU A 122 -11.74 -4.01 6.64
CA LEU A 122 -10.63 -4.77 6.04
C LEU A 122 -11.14 -5.96 5.22
N SER A 123 -12.05 -6.75 5.78
CA SER A 123 -12.63 -7.90 5.09
C SER A 123 -13.43 -7.46 3.86
N LEU A 124 -14.18 -6.35 3.95
CA LEU A 124 -14.89 -5.77 2.82
C LEU A 124 -13.92 -5.35 1.72
N TYR A 125 -12.83 -4.67 2.06
CA TYR A 125 -11.83 -4.27 1.07
C TYR A 125 -11.20 -5.47 0.37
N LEU A 126 -10.75 -6.48 1.12
CA LEU A 126 -10.08 -7.65 0.56
C LEU A 126 -11.00 -8.50 -0.34
N THR A 127 -12.32 -8.48 -0.09
CA THR A 127 -13.31 -9.21 -0.91
C THR A 127 -13.89 -8.38 -2.06
N LEU A 128 -13.70 -7.06 -2.06
CA LEU A 128 -14.22 -6.19 -3.11
C LEU A 128 -13.49 -6.47 -4.43
N ASN A 129 -14.24 -6.63 -5.53
CA ASN A 129 -13.65 -6.59 -6.87
C ASN A 129 -13.88 -5.19 -7.45
N VAL A 130 -12.82 -4.60 -7.99
CA VAL A 130 -12.88 -3.35 -8.74
C VAL A 130 -12.74 -3.72 -10.20
N ASP A 131 -13.82 -3.53 -10.96
CA ASP A 131 -13.76 -3.64 -12.41
C ASP A 131 -12.94 -2.47 -12.95
N TYR A 132 -11.90 -2.76 -13.71
CA TYR A 132 -11.10 -1.78 -14.43
C TYR A 132 -10.72 -2.37 -15.79
N GLU A 133 -10.66 -1.54 -16.82
CA GLU A 133 -10.19 -1.96 -18.13
C GLU A 133 -8.68 -1.78 -18.24
N VAL A 134 -8.00 -2.73 -18.87
CA VAL A 134 -6.56 -2.66 -19.12
C VAL A 134 -6.32 -1.54 -20.13
N GLY A 135 -5.64 -0.47 -19.70
CA GLY A 135 -5.36 0.71 -20.53
C GLY A 135 -6.01 2.00 -20.03
N ASP A 136 -6.93 1.93 -19.07
CA ASP A 136 -7.48 3.11 -18.42
C ASP A 136 -6.47 3.78 -17.48
N ASP A 137 -6.48 5.12 -17.45
CA ASP A 137 -5.73 5.92 -16.49
C ASP A 137 -6.39 5.82 -15.10
N PHE A 138 -5.97 4.82 -14.32
CA PHE A 138 -6.46 4.59 -12.98
C PHE A 138 -5.63 5.33 -11.94
N ASP A 139 -6.19 6.41 -11.39
CA ASP A 139 -5.60 7.13 -10.26
C ASP A 139 -5.99 6.47 -8.93
N VAL A 140 -5.04 5.69 -8.38
CA VAL A 140 -5.19 4.97 -7.11
C VAL A 140 -5.44 5.91 -5.92
N LEU A 141 -4.80 7.08 -5.89
CA LEU A 141 -4.96 8.04 -4.79
C LEU A 141 -6.34 8.70 -4.85
N LYS A 142 -6.81 9.02 -6.06
CA LYS A 142 -8.17 9.51 -6.27
C LYS A 142 -9.21 8.47 -5.89
N TRP A 143 -8.99 7.19 -6.21
CA TRP A 143 -9.88 6.11 -5.77
C TRP A 143 -9.98 6.06 -4.25
N TRP A 144 -8.86 6.11 -3.53
CA TRP A 144 -8.87 6.12 -2.06
C TRP A 144 -9.57 7.34 -1.48
N LYS A 145 -9.42 8.51 -2.12
CA LYS A 145 -10.13 9.74 -1.72
C LYS A 145 -11.64 9.64 -1.93
N GLU A 146 -12.09 9.04 -3.03
CA GLU A 146 -13.51 8.86 -3.33
C GLU A 146 -14.18 7.82 -2.40
N ASN A 147 -13.41 6.84 -1.92
CA ASN A 147 -13.91 5.75 -1.08
C ASN A 147 -13.58 5.89 0.41
N GLU A 148 -13.03 7.03 0.84
CA GLU A 148 -12.64 7.33 2.23
C GLU A 148 -13.79 7.17 3.23
N ARG A 149 -15.04 7.41 2.82
CA ARG A 149 -16.21 7.21 3.70
C ARG A 149 -16.51 5.74 3.97
N THR A 150 -16.22 4.87 3.00
CA THR A 150 -16.45 3.43 3.10
C THR A 150 -15.25 2.75 3.76
N PHE A 151 -14.05 3.29 3.52
CA PHE A 151 -12.78 2.76 4.03
C PHE A 151 -12.01 3.85 4.80
N PRO A 152 -12.50 4.30 5.97
CA PRO A 152 -11.91 5.42 6.71
C PRO A 152 -10.51 5.13 7.27
N ILE A 153 -10.22 3.88 7.63
CA ILE A 153 -8.92 3.48 8.17
C ILE A 153 -7.94 3.17 7.03
N LEU A 154 -8.37 2.35 6.06
CA LEU A 154 -7.54 1.98 4.92
C LEU A 154 -7.20 3.17 4.02
N SER A 155 -8.11 4.13 3.84
CA SER A 155 -7.79 5.34 3.04
C SER A 155 -6.71 6.21 3.68
N LYS A 156 -6.63 6.26 5.02
CA LYS A 156 -5.53 6.93 5.73
C LYS A 156 -4.21 6.18 5.56
N MET A 157 -4.26 4.85 5.71
CA MET A 157 -3.09 3.99 5.48
C MET A 157 -2.58 4.12 4.03
N ALA A 158 -3.49 4.08 3.05
CA ALA A 158 -3.19 4.23 1.64
C ALA A 158 -2.54 5.58 1.32
N LYS A 159 -3.08 6.68 1.84
CA LYS A 159 -2.49 8.01 1.66
C LYS A 159 -1.05 8.09 2.16
N GLN A 160 -0.74 7.45 3.29
CA GLN A 160 0.62 7.48 3.84
C GLN A 160 1.59 6.54 3.10
N VAL A 161 1.16 5.32 2.81
CA VAL A 161 2.02 4.32 2.15
C VAL A 161 2.27 4.66 0.68
N LEU A 162 1.21 5.01 -0.07
CA LEU A 162 1.32 5.27 -1.51
C LEU A 162 1.98 6.63 -1.82
N ALA A 163 2.01 7.55 -0.87
CA ALA A 163 2.71 8.83 -1.00
C ALA A 163 4.18 8.76 -0.56
N MET A 164 4.64 7.62 -0.05
CA MET A 164 6.02 7.46 0.41
C MET A 164 6.98 7.52 -0.79
N PRO A 165 8.04 8.36 -0.75
CA PRO A 165 9.03 8.39 -1.82
C PRO A 165 9.74 7.04 -1.91
N ILE A 166 9.75 6.46 -3.12
CA ILE A 166 10.29 5.11 -3.40
C ILE A 166 11.84 5.10 -3.36
N SER A 167 12.49 6.26 -3.35
CA SER A 167 13.95 6.36 -3.42
C SER A 167 14.54 7.20 -2.30
N THR A 168 15.48 6.60 -1.56
CA THR A 168 16.39 7.33 -0.66
C THR A 168 17.37 8.22 -1.41
N VAL A 169 17.59 7.98 -2.72
CA VAL A 169 18.54 8.76 -3.54
C VAL A 169 18.11 10.22 -3.67
N ALA A 170 16.81 10.51 -3.63
CA ALA A 170 16.32 11.89 -3.63
C ALA A 170 16.76 12.63 -2.34
N VAL A 171 16.69 11.93 -1.21
CA VAL A 171 17.11 12.44 0.10
C VAL A 171 18.63 12.57 0.14
N GLU A 172 19.39 11.59 -0.37
CA GLU A 172 20.85 11.67 -0.47
C GLU A 172 21.34 12.78 -1.42
N GLN A 173 20.63 13.06 -2.51
CA GLN A 173 20.93 14.20 -3.38
C GLN A 173 20.62 15.54 -2.71
N GLU A 174 19.50 15.66 -1.98
CA GLU A 174 19.23 16.85 -1.16
C GLU A 174 20.26 17.03 -0.05
N PHE A 175 20.67 15.96 0.64
CA PHE A 175 21.75 16.02 1.64
C PHE A 175 23.11 16.32 1.02
N SER A 176 23.41 15.80 -0.17
CA SER A 176 24.64 16.11 -0.90
C SER A 176 24.65 17.56 -1.39
N ALA A 177 23.51 18.08 -1.84
CA ALA A 177 23.35 19.48 -2.22
C ALA A 177 23.46 20.40 -1.00
N ALA A 178 22.88 20.03 0.15
CA ALA A 178 22.98 20.76 1.40
C ALA A 178 24.41 20.73 1.99
N GLY A 179 25.13 19.60 1.87
CA GLY A 179 26.53 19.48 2.27
C GLY A 179 27.43 20.50 1.56
N ASN A 180 27.21 20.71 0.26
CA ASN A 180 27.94 21.69 -0.55
C ASN A 180 27.72 23.16 -0.12
N VAL A 181 26.58 23.47 0.51
CA VAL A 181 26.29 24.82 1.03
C VAL A 181 27.08 25.10 2.32
N LEU A 182 27.27 24.06 3.16
CA LEU A 182 28.01 24.18 4.42
C LEU A 182 29.54 24.24 4.22
N THR A 183 30.07 23.62 3.17
CA THR A 183 31.51 23.63 2.90
C THR A 183 32.00 24.93 2.23
N ARG A 184 31.11 25.72 1.62
CA ARG A 184 31.51 26.91 0.83
C ARG A 184 31.68 28.19 1.65
N GLY A 185 31.41 28.15 2.96
CA GLY A 185 31.56 29.29 3.89
C GLY A 185 32.93 29.43 4.58
N GLY A 186 33.84 28.48 4.38
CA GLY A 186 35.17 28.46 5.02
C GLY A 186 36.26 29.17 4.22
N HIS A 187 36.35 30.49 4.40
CA HIS A 187 37.58 31.29 4.35
C HIS A 187 38.51 31.19 3.12
N ASN A 188 38.29 32.10 2.15
CA ASN A 188 39.38 32.87 1.57
C ASN A 188 39.61 34.10 2.46
N GLY A 189 40.75 34.15 3.15
CA GLY A 189 41.23 35.31 3.89
C GLY A 189 42.75 35.24 3.99
N SER A 190 43.42 35.94 3.08
CA SER A 190 44.87 36.14 3.00
C SER A 190 45.47 36.62 4.33
N ILE A 191 46.59 36.03 4.78
CA ILE A 191 47.92 36.65 4.91
C ILE A 191 48.96 35.54 4.70
#